data_AF-A0A397JEH7-F1
#
_entry.id   AF-A0A397JEH7-F1
#
_cell.length_a   1.000
_cell.length_b   1.000
_cell.length_c   1.000
_cell.angle_alpha   90.00
_cell.angle_beta   90.00
_cell.angle_gamma   90.00
#
_symmetry.space_group_name_H-M   'P 1'
#
loop_
_entity.id
_entity.type
_entity.pdbx_description
1 polymer ?
#
loop_
_entity_poly.entity_id
_entity_poly.type
_entity_poly.pdbx_seq_one_letter_code
_entity_poly.pdbx_strand_id
1 'polypeptide(L)'
;MNISQLSYSKHCILVYNNREYFINYHPIKNWKKLYAEQNSGNWWKYAKASIPSSACILSLILYSNATTTDTLGKSSLHPIYISLENIPTWRRNKEDAKQLLGYFPILFAKNDKEKISLEFKKLVCETFHKSLKFLLDPLFENENGIDYKINNRIIWFFLKISTIIGDWPEACTYSLTYKSASSNFPCYFCLVQKNNLIDTMQDQIILRNRENMMKYFNNNTNHLVSLEPVENYFWNIP
;
A
#
# COMPACT_ATOMS: atom_id res chain seq x y z
N MET A 1 20.31 10.78 5.52
CA MET A 1 20.52 10.69 4.06
C MET A 1 19.93 11.94 3.41
N ASN A 2 20.72 12.76 2.69
CA ASN A 2 20.20 14.00 2.11
C ASN A 2 19.56 13.70 0.74
N ILE A 3 18.23 13.76 0.64
CA ILE A 3 17.49 13.45 -0.60
C ILE A 3 17.95 14.35 -1.77
N SER A 4 18.47 15.55 -1.49
CA SER A 4 18.95 16.49 -2.52
C SER A 4 20.13 15.98 -3.36
N GLN A 5 20.80 14.91 -2.93
CA GLN A 5 21.92 14.30 -3.66
C GLN A 5 21.50 13.11 -4.55
N LEU A 6 20.21 12.76 -4.58
CA LEU A 6 19.71 11.62 -5.35
C LEU A 6 18.85 12.11 -6.53
N SER A 7 18.98 11.47 -7.70
CA SER A 7 18.26 11.82 -8.92
C SER A 7 16.79 11.38 -8.91
N TYR A 8 15.95 12.00 -8.07
CA TYR A 8 14.50 11.76 -8.03
C TYR A 8 13.72 12.88 -8.72
N SER A 9 12.58 12.53 -9.32
CA SER A 9 11.56 13.51 -9.71
C SER A 9 10.76 13.93 -8.48
N LYS A 10 10.23 15.16 -8.48
CA LYS A 10 9.48 15.73 -7.35
C LYS A 10 8.11 16.22 -7.80
N HIS A 11 7.06 15.83 -7.09
CA HIS A 11 5.67 16.26 -7.38
C HIS A 11 4.97 16.70 -6.09
N CYS A 12 4.25 17.83 -6.13
CA CYS A 12 3.53 18.36 -4.97
C CYS A 12 2.20 17.62 -4.81
N ILE A 13 2.04 16.91 -3.68
CA ILE A 13 0.83 16.13 -3.37
C ILE A 13 -0.20 16.98 -2.62
N LEU A 14 0.26 17.89 -1.76
CA LEU A 14 -0.60 18.68 -0.89
C LEU A 14 0.11 19.98 -0.48
N VAL A 15 -0.66 21.07 -0.36
CA VAL A 15 -0.25 22.28 0.35
C VAL A 15 -1.04 22.38 1.65
N TYR A 16 -0.34 22.46 2.78
CA TYR A 16 -0.95 22.54 4.11
C TYR A 16 -0.13 23.44 5.03
N ASN A 17 -0.80 24.36 5.73
CA ASN A 17 -0.16 25.35 6.61
C ASN A 17 0.94 26.18 5.92
N ASN A 18 0.69 26.61 4.67
CA ASN A 18 1.64 27.32 3.82
C ASN A 18 2.96 26.55 3.59
N ARG A 19 2.92 25.22 3.73
CA ARG A 19 4.03 24.31 3.40
C ARG A 19 3.58 23.35 2.32
N GLU A 20 4.43 23.16 1.33
CA GLU A 20 4.23 22.20 0.24
C GLU A 20 4.81 20.84 0.64
N TYR A 21 4.02 19.79 0.46
CA TYR A 21 4.39 18.41 0.72
C TYR A 21 4.54 17.66 -0.59
N PHE A 22 5.70 17.03 -0.77
CA PHE A 22 6.09 16.43 -2.03
C PHE A 22 6.30 14.93 -1.90
N ILE A 23 5.94 14.22 -2.96
CA ILE A 23 6.47 12.89 -3.23
C ILE A 23 7.76 13.04 -4.04
N ASN A 24 8.81 12.34 -3.60
CA ASN A 24 10.03 12.18 -4.40
C ASN A 24 10.00 10.77 -4.99
N TYR A 25 10.03 10.63 -6.30
CA TYR A 25 9.76 9.35 -6.98
C TYR A 25 10.70 9.12 -8.15
N HIS A 26 10.92 7.85 -8.47
CA HIS A 26 11.52 7.45 -9.74
C HIS A 26 10.42 7.26 -10.77
N PRO A 27 10.44 7.97 -11.92
CA PRO A 27 9.51 7.67 -12.98
C PRO A 27 9.73 6.21 -13.40
N ILE A 28 8.63 5.47 -13.49
CA ILE A 28 8.63 4.06 -13.83
C ILE A 28 9.02 3.93 -15.31
N LYS A 29 10.33 3.84 -15.60
CA LYS A 29 10.86 3.65 -16.96
C LYS A 29 11.84 2.48 -16.97
N ASN A 30 11.60 1.53 -17.88
CA ASN A 30 12.47 0.40 -18.25
C ASN A 30 12.95 -0.49 -17.09
N TRP A 31 12.13 -1.47 -16.74
CA TRP A 31 12.50 -2.52 -15.78
C TRP A 31 13.24 -3.66 -16.50
N LYS A 32 14.34 -4.17 -15.91
CA LYS A 32 14.98 -5.44 -16.30
C LYS A 32 14.76 -6.44 -15.16
N LYS A 33 14.32 -7.68 -15.43
CA LYS A 33 14.30 -8.78 -14.44
C LYS A 33 14.07 -10.20 -15.02
N LEU A 34 14.55 -11.20 -14.28
CA LEU A 34 14.42 -12.66 -14.45
C LEU A 34 13.27 -13.21 -13.58
N TYR A 35 12.61 -14.30 -14.02
CA TYR A 35 11.39 -14.86 -13.42
C TYR A 35 11.57 -16.33 -12.97
N ALA A 36 11.02 -16.72 -11.81
CA ALA A 36 10.76 -18.11 -11.42
C ALA A 36 9.66 -18.21 -10.32
N GLU A 37 8.75 -19.16 -10.49
CA GLU A 37 7.36 -19.28 -9.96
C GLU A 37 7.09 -19.15 -8.45
N GLN A 38 5.86 -18.72 -8.11
CA GLN A 38 5.06 -19.16 -6.94
C GLN A 38 3.54 -19.05 -7.26
N ASN A 39 2.82 -20.19 -7.32
CA ASN A 39 1.44 -20.25 -7.88
C ASN A 39 0.39 -20.98 -6.99
N SER A 40 0.59 -21.16 -5.68
CA SER A 40 -0.25 -22.07 -4.86
C SER A 40 -1.30 -21.41 -3.94
N GLY A 41 -1.37 -20.07 -3.89
CA GLY A 41 -2.30 -19.37 -3.01
C GLY A 41 -3.73 -19.25 -3.56
N ASN A 42 -4.73 -19.19 -2.67
CA ASN A 42 -6.12 -18.87 -3.05
C ASN A 42 -6.19 -17.56 -3.85
N TRP A 43 -5.40 -16.55 -3.46
CA TRP A 43 -5.27 -15.30 -4.21
C TRP A 43 -4.85 -15.54 -5.67
N TRP A 44 -3.85 -16.39 -5.91
CA TRP A 44 -3.38 -16.70 -7.27
C TRP A 44 -4.47 -17.36 -8.10
N LYS A 45 -5.23 -18.29 -7.50
CA LYS A 45 -6.37 -18.94 -8.16
C LYS A 45 -7.44 -17.92 -8.59
N TYR A 46 -7.83 -17.00 -7.70
CA TYR A 46 -8.82 -15.97 -8.02
C TYR A 46 -8.29 -14.95 -9.04
N ALA A 47 -7.06 -14.49 -8.86
CA ALA A 47 -6.42 -13.57 -9.80
C ALA A 47 -6.29 -14.18 -11.21
N LYS A 48 -5.97 -15.47 -11.31
CA LYS A 48 -5.86 -16.18 -12.60
C LYS A 48 -7.22 -16.35 -13.27
N ALA A 49 -8.29 -16.56 -12.48
CA ALA A 49 -9.65 -16.61 -12.99
C ALA A 49 -10.16 -15.24 -13.49
N SER A 50 -9.58 -14.13 -13.01
CA SER A 50 -9.95 -12.76 -13.41
C SER A 50 -9.32 -12.27 -14.72
N ILE A 51 -8.44 -13.07 -15.35
CA ILE A 51 -7.71 -12.68 -16.56
C ILE A 51 -7.90 -13.71 -17.69
N PRO A 52 -7.65 -13.34 -18.96
CA PRO A 52 -7.70 -14.28 -20.08
C PRO A 52 -6.78 -15.49 -19.89
N SER A 53 -7.20 -16.66 -20.38
CA SER A 53 -6.48 -17.93 -20.20
C SER A 53 -5.06 -17.91 -20.79
N SER A 54 -4.85 -17.16 -21.87
CA SER A 54 -3.56 -16.98 -22.54
C SER A 54 -2.62 -15.99 -21.84
N ALA A 55 -3.12 -15.19 -20.89
CA ALA A 55 -2.35 -14.16 -20.20
C ALA A 55 -1.73 -14.68 -18.90
N CYS A 56 -0.65 -14.05 -18.46
CA CYS A 56 0.05 -14.35 -17.21
C CYS A 56 -0.18 -13.25 -16.17
N ILE A 57 0.00 -13.58 -14.89
CA ILE A 57 -0.04 -12.58 -13.81
C ILE A 57 1.38 -12.08 -13.55
N LEU A 58 1.54 -10.76 -13.55
CA LEU A 58 2.70 -10.10 -12.98
C LEU A 58 2.32 -9.60 -11.58
N SER A 59 2.72 -10.37 -10.57
CA SER A 59 2.33 -10.12 -9.18
C SER A 59 3.31 -9.14 -8.52
N LEU A 60 2.77 -8.07 -7.97
CA LEU A 60 3.50 -6.97 -7.34
C LEU A 60 3.36 -7.04 -5.82
N ILE A 61 4.46 -6.82 -5.14
CA ILE A 61 4.52 -6.68 -3.68
C ILE A 61 4.99 -5.28 -3.34
N LEU A 62 4.22 -4.59 -2.51
CA LEU A 62 4.62 -3.32 -1.94
C LEU A 62 5.26 -3.55 -0.58
N TYR A 63 6.36 -2.85 -0.32
CA TYR A 63 6.96 -2.77 1.01
C TYR A 63 6.96 -1.31 1.45
N SER A 64 6.57 -1.08 2.68
CA SER A 64 6.82 0.20 3.33
C SER A 64 7.22 -0.01 4.77
N ASN A 65 8.26 0.70 5.17
CA ASN A 65 8.65 0.79 6.57
C ASN A 65 9.21 2.19 6.77
N ALA A 66 8.55 3.00 7.61
CA ALA A 66 9.04 4.34 7.89
C ALA A 66 10.41 4.25 8.57
N THR A 67 11.43 4.86 7.98
CA THR A 67 12.80 4.83 8.52
C THR A 67 13.22 6.21 8.97
N THR A 68 13.82 6.30 10.16
CA THR A 68 14.48 7.50 10.66
C THR A 68 15.80 7.70 9.91
N THR A 69 15.98 8.87 9.30
CA THR A 69 17.10 9.14 8.38
C THR A 69 18.26 9.93 8.96
N ASP A 70 18.16 10.33 10.23
CA ASP A 70 19.20 11.00 10.97
C ASP A 70 19.55 10.25 12.26
N THR A 71 20.80 10.45 12.72
CA THR A 71 21.33 9.87 13.95
C THR A 71 20.58 10.34 15.21
N LEU A 72 19.79 11.41 15.10
CA LEU A 72 19.00 12.00 16.18
C LEU A 72 17.48 11.76 16.05
N GLY A 73 17.01 11.03 15.03
CA GLY A 73 15.60 10.68 14.82
C GLY A 73 14.63 11.83 14.49
N LYS A 74 15.14 13.02 14.13
CA LYS A 74 14.34 14.23 13.82
C LYS A 74 13.71 14.21 12.43
N SER A 75 14.24 13.40 11.52
CA SER A 75 13.70 13.26 10.16
C SER A 75 13.31 11.80 9.91
N SER A 76 12.06 11.59 9.53
CA SER A 76 11.59 10.29 9.04
C SER A 76 11.32 10.40 7.56
N LEU A 77 11.66 9.34 6.83
CA LEU A 77 11.21 9.13 5.47
C LEU A 77 10.29 7.91 5.45
N HIS A 78 9.29 7.95 4.58
CA HIS A 78 8.41 6.83 4.36
C HIS A 78 8.69 6.26 2.95
N PRO A 79 9.72 5.41 2.79
CA PRO A 79 10.04 4.80 1.51
C PRO A 79 8.99 3.75 1.13
N ILE A 80 8.64 3.72 -0.16
CA ILE A 80 7.81 2.69 -0.77
C ILE A 80 8.68 1.92 -1.75
N TYR A 81 8.85 0.63 -1.50
CA TYR A 81 9.52 -0.29 -2.42
C TYR A 81 8.49 -1.19 -3.10
N ILE A 82 8.89 -1.68 -4.27
CA ILE A 82 8.15 -2.68 -5.02
C ILE A 82 9.05 -3.86 -5.37
N SER A 83 8.48 -5.06 -5.35
CA SER A 83 9.13 -6.27 -5.86
C SER A 83 8.13 -7.11 -6.62
N LEU A 84 8.63 -8.11 -7.33
CA LEU A 84 7.81 -9.09 -8.03
C LEU A 84 7.69 -10.33 -7.16
N GLU A 85 6.48 -10.81 -6.95
CA GLU A 85 6.25 -12.09 -6.28
C GLU A 85 6.70 -13.27 -7.17
N ASN A 86 6.72 -13.08 -8.49
CA ASN A 86 7.27 -14.03 -9.45
C ASN A 86 8.80 -14.24 -9.35
N ILE A 87 9.45 -13.67 -8.32
CA ILE A 87 10.86 -13.89 -8.00
C ILE A 87 10.92 -14.79 -6.75
N PRO A 88 11.65 -15.92 -6.77
CA PRO A 88 11.74 -16.82 -5.62
C PRO A 88 12.22 -16.09 -4.37
N THR A 89 11.70 -16.46 -3.20
CA THR A 89 11.96 -15.73 -1.94
C THR A 89 13.45 -15.53 -1.65
N TRP A 90 14.30 -16.56 -1.84
CA TRP A 90 15.74 -16.45 -1.62
C TRP A 90 16.40 -15.38 -2.51
N ARG A 91 15.88 -15.18 -3.73
CA ARG A 91 16.35 -14.18 -4.68
C ARG A 91 15.74 -12.80 -4.40
N ARG A 92 14.47 -12.77 -3.99
CA ARG A 92 13.71 -11.56 -3.63
C ARG A 92 14.27 -10.83 -2.41
N ASN A 93 14.94 -11.55 -1.53
CA ASN A 93 15.59 -10.98 -0.34
C ASN A 93 16.87 -10.19 -0.65
N LYS A 94 17.38 -10.23 -1.88
CA LYS A 94 18.51 -9.41 -2.33
C LYS A 94 18.03 -7.99 -2.70
N GLU A 95 18.88 -7.00 -2.49
CA GLU A 95 18.53 -5.58 -2.68
C GLU A 95 18.07 -5.27 -4.11
N ASP A 96 18.70 -5.87 -5.11
CA ASP A 96 18.42 -5.68 -6.54
C ASP A 96 17.07 -6.28 -7.00
N ALA A 97 16.46 -7.15 -6.20
CA ALA A 97 15.11 -7.66 -6.46
C ALA A 97 14.01 -6.67 -6.02
N LYS A 98 14.36 -5.66 -5.22
CA LYS A 98 13.46 -4.60 -4.75
C LYS A 98 13.82 -3.29 -5.43
N GLN A 99 12.82 -2.51 -5.80
CA GLN A 99 13.02 -1.18 -6.38
C GLN A 99 12.38 -0.15 -5.47
N LEU A 100 13.12 0.89 -5.08
CA LEU A 100 12.54 2.05 -4.41
C LEU A 100 11.74 2.84 -5.45
N LEU A 101 10.44 2.99 -5.21
CA LEU A 101 9.54 3.79 -6.06
C LEU A 101 9.57 5.25 -5.66
N GLY A 102 9.60 5.53 -4.36
CA GLY A 102 9.68 6.89 -3.88
C GLY A 102 9.57 7.02 -2.36
N TYR A 103 9.60 8.26 -1.91
CA TYR A 103 9.41 8.66 -0.52
C TYR A 103 8.12 9.43 -0.38
N PHE A 104 7.21 8.93 0.46
CA PHE A 104 5.96 9.60 0.76
C PHE A 104 6.16 10.76 1.73
N PRO A 105 5.38 11.84 1.57
CA PRO A 105 5.41 12.96 2.51
C PRO A 105 4.89 12.54 3.89
N ILE A 106 5.59 13.01 4.92
CA ILE A 106 5.16 12.88 6.32
C ILE A 106 4.71 14.27 6.78
N LEU A 107 3.44 14.39 7.18
CA LEU A 107 2.88 15.65 7.63
C LEU A 107 3.32 15.96 9.06
N PHE A 108 3.61 17.24 9.32
CA PHE A 108 3.91 17.73 10.65
C PHE A 108 2.76 18.62 11.16
N ALA A 109 2.22 18.25 12.32
CA ALA A 109 1.28 19.10 13.05
C ALA A 109 2.02 20.32 13.64
N LYS A 110 1.32 21.44 13.78
CA LYS A 110 1.78 22.66 14.45
C LYS A 110 1.99 22.44 15.94
N ASN A 111 1.15 21.64 16.57
CA ASN A 111 1.16 21.34 18.00
C ASN A 111 0.48 19.99 18.30
N ASP A 112 0.61 19.52 19.53
CA ASP A 112 0.03 18.22 19.95
C ASP A 112 -1.49 18.18 19.88
N LYS A 113 -2.17 19.33 20.06
CA LYS A 113 -3.62 19.42 19.94
C LYS A 113 -4.08 19.14 18.51
N GLU A 114 -3.41 19.71 17.52
CA GLU A 114 -3.68 19.45 16.10
C GLU A 114 -3.33 18.01 15.74
N LYS A 115 -2.20 17.48 16.23
CA LYS A 115 -1.79 16.09 15.99
C LYS A 115 -2.85 15.06 16.38
N ILE A 116 -3.63 15.34 17.44
CA ILE A 116 -4.67 14.44 17.95
C ILE A 116 -6.02 14.66 17.26
N SER A 117 -6.21 15.80 16.58
CA SER A 117 -7.46 16.19 15.93
C SER A 117 -7.87 15.21 14.83
N LEU A 118 -9.17 15.07 14.64
CA LEU A 118 -9.73 14.18 13.62
C LEU A 118 -9.37 14.67 12.21
N GLU A 119 -9.41 15.99 12.00
CA GLU A 119 -9.08 16.64 10.73
C GLU A 119 -7.63 16.35 10.33
N PHE A 120 -6.68 16.46 11.26
CA PHE A 120 -5.28 16.20 10.97
C PHE A 120 -5.03 14.71 10.68
N LYS A 121 -5.63 13.80 11.46
CA LYS A 121 -5.55 12.35 11.19
C LYS A 121 -6.10 12.00 9.81
N LYS A 122 -7.28 12.55 9.46
CA LYS A 122 -7.88 12.42 8.14
C LYS A 122 -6.94 12.93 7.05
N LEU A 123 -6.34 14.10 7.24
CA LEU A 123 -5.40 14.69 6.28
C LEU A 123 -4.15 13.82 6.07
N VAL A 124 -3.61 13.23 7.13
CA VAL A 124 -2.47 12.28 7.04
C VAL A 124 -2.86 11.07 6.19
N CYS A 125 -4.02 10.46 6.46
CA CYS A 125 -4.53 9.32 5.69
C CYS A 125 -4.79 9.68 4.22
N GLU A 126 -5.46 10.80 3.95
CA GLU A 126 -5.69 11.29 2.58
C GLU A 126 -4.39 11.52 1.82
N THR A 127 -3.40 12.13 2.46
CA THR A 127 -2.10 12.41 1.84
C THR A 127 -1.39 11.13 1.46
N PHE A 128 -1.44 10.12 2.33
CA PHE A 128 -0.86 8.80 2.06
C PHE A 128 -1.53 8.11 0.86
N HIS A 129 -2.87 8.05 0.83
CA HIS A 129 -3.62 7.41 -0.26
C HIS A 129 -3.54 8.20 -1.58
N LYS A 130 -3.49 9.54 -1.54
CA LYS A 130 -3.19 10.37 -2.72
C LYS A 130 -1.79 10.11 -3.26
N SER A 131 -0.80 9.91 -2.39
CA SER A 131 0.58 9.56 -2.78
C SER A 131 0.65 8.17 -3.42
N LEU A 132 -0.08 7.19 -2.87
CA LEU A 132 -0.23 5.86 -3.48
C LEU A 132 -0.85 5.95 -4.86
N LYS A 133 -1.98 6.65 -4.97
CA LYS A 133 -2.69 6.85 -6.23
C LYS A 133 -1.76 7.43 -7.30
N PHE A 134 -1.10 8.54 -6.98
CA PHE A 134 -0.15 9.17 -7.91
C PHE A 134 0.98 8.23 -8.36
N LEU A 135 1.49 7.41 -7.44
CA LEU A 135 2.61 6.52 -7.73
C LEU A 135 2.20 5.26 -8.50
N LEU A 136 0.99 4.74 -8.24
CA LEU A 136 0.54 3.43 -8.72
C LEU A 136 -0.41 3.52 -9.92
N ASP A 137 -1.15 4.61 -10.11
CA ASP A 137 -2.06 4.77 -11.26
C ASP A 137 -1.37 4.47 -12.60
N PRO A 138 -0.13 4.96 -12.87
CA PRO A 138 0.56 4.66 -14.12
C PRO A 138 0.83 3.17 -14.38
N LEU A 139 0.83 2.32 -13.33
CA LEU A 139 0.98 0.87 -13.48
C LEU A 139 -0.30 0.19 -13.95
N PHE A 140 -1.46 0.79 -13.68
CA PHE A 140 -2.78 0.22 -13.94
C PHE A 140 -3.55 0.94 -15.05
N GLU A 141 -2.94 1.95 -15.71
CA GLU A 141 -3.51 2.63 -16.88
C GLU A 141 -3.89 1.66 -18.01
N ASN A 142 -3.13 0.58 -18.18
CA ASN A 142 -3.41 -0.43 -19.19
C ASN A 142 -4.21 -1.60 -18.60
N GLU A 143 -5.54 -1.44 -18.59
CA GLU A 143 -6.48 -2.46 -18.15
C GLU A 143 -6.42 -3.75 -18.97
N ASN A 144 -5.95 -3.68 -20.22
CA ASN A 144 -5.82 -4.84 -21.10
C ASN A 144 -4.52 -5.63 -20.88
N GLY A 145 -3.72 -5.28 -19.87
CA GLY A 145 -2.43 -5.91 -19.65
C GLY A 145 -1.35 -5.45 -20.62
N ILE A 146 -0.11 -5.87 -20.36
CA ILE A 146 1.10 -5.38 -21.01
C ILE A 146 1.84 -6.55 -21.64
N ASP A 147 2.23 -6.39 -22.90
CA ASP A 147 3.09 -7.34 -23.60
C ASP A 147 4.55 -7.14 -23.22
N TYR A 148 5.20 -8.20 -22.75
CA TYR A 148 6.63 -8.20 -22.45
C TYR A 148 7.37 -9.26 -23.26
N LYS A 149 8.50 -8.88 -23.84
CA LYS A 149 9.40 -9.78 -24.55
C LYS A 149 10.38 -10.45 -23.57
N ILE A 150 10.26 -11.76 -23.39
CA ILE A 150 11.10 -12.58 -22.52
C ILE A 150 11.65 -13.74 -23.34
N ASN A 151 12.98 -13.90 -23.42
CA ASN A 151 13.64 -14.97 -24.17
C ASN A 151 13.10 -15.13 -25.61
N ASN A 152 12.97 -14.01 -26.33
CA ASN A 152 12.40 -13.92 -27.68
C ASN A 152 10.93 -14.33 -27.83
N ARG A 153 10.20 -14.58 -26.73
CA ARG A 153 8.75 -14.79 -26.72
C ARG A 153 8.05 -13.54 -26.19
N ILE A 154 6.91 -13.20 -26.77
CA ILE A 154 6.02 -12.18 -26.20
C ILE A 154 5.11 -12.89 -25.21
N ILE A 155 5.07 -12.40 -23.98
CA ILE A 155 4.18 -12.89 -22.93
C ILE A 155 3.29 -11.72 -22.53
N TRP A 156 1.99 -11.95 -22.57
CA TRP A 156 0.97 -10.98 -22.21
C TRP A 156 0.71 -11.05 -20.70
N PHE A 157 0.90 -9.95 -19.98
CA PHE A 157 0.80 -9.90 -18.51
C PHE A 157 -0.29 -8.95 -18.02
N PHE A 158 -0.99 -9.35 -16.96
CA PHE A 158 -1.81 -8.46 -16.16
C PHE A 158 -1.11 -8.17 -14.83
N LEU A 159 -0.95 -6.89 -14.52
CA LEU A 159 -0.37 -6.46 -13.25
C LEU A 159 -1.42 -6.61 -12.16
N LYS A 160 -1.03 -7.21 -11.03
CA LYS A 160 -1.87 -7.33 -9.83
C LYS A 160 -1.04 -7.07 -8.60
N ILE A 161 -1.56 -6.30 -7.64
CA ILE A 161 -0.94 -6.20 -6.31
C ILE A 161 -1.40 -7.40 -5.49
N SER A 162 -0.45 -8.24 -5.07
CA SER A 162 -0.77 -9.42 -4.26
C SER A 162 -0.69 -9.15 -2.77
N THR A 163 0.39 -8.50 -2.35
CA THR A 163 0.73 -8.37 -0.94
C THR A 163 1.31 -6.99 -0.66
N ILE A 164 0.92 -6.45 0.49
CA ILE A 164 1.55 -5.28 1.08
C ILE A 164 2.25 -5.77 2.35
N ILE A 165 3.56 -5.59 2.40
CA ILE A 165 4.38 -5.96 3.54
C ILE A 165 4.69 -4.70 4.32
N GLY A 166 4.17 -4.66 5.53
CA GLY A 166 4.36 -3.59 6.47
C GLY A 166 4.21 -4.10 7.89
N ASP A 167 4.74 -3.29 8.78
CA ASP A 167 4.56 -3.33 10.21
C ASP A 167 3.06 -2.98 10.55
N TRP A 168 2.59 -3.25 11.77
CA TRP A 168 1.17 -3.11 12.14
C TRP A 168 0.60 -1.68 11.92
N PRO A 169 1.30 -0.58 12.28
CA PRO A 169 0.85 0.77 11.97
C PRO A 169 0.77 1.05 10.46
N GLU A 170 1.68 0.52 9.66
CA GLU A 170 1.66 0.62 8.20
C GLU A 170 0.46 -0.13 7.65
N ALA A 171 0.24 -1.37 8.09
CA ALA A 171 -0.93 -2.16 7.70
C ALA A 171 -2.23 -1.41 8.00
N CYS A 172 -2.33 -0.78 9.17
CA CYS A 172 -3.45 0.10 9.53
C CYS A 172 -3.58 1.33 8.61
N THR A 173 -2.47 1.88 8.12
CA THR A 173 -2.48 3.02 7.18
C THR A 173 -3.04 2.60 5.83
N TYR A 174 -2.60 1.44 5.31
CA TYR A 174 -3.09 0.88 4.05
C TYR A 174 -4.56 0.49 4.12
N SER A 175 -4.99 -0.14 5.22
CA SER A 175 -6.38 -0.56 5.44
C SER A 175 -7.29 0.57 5.90
N LEU A 176 -6.74 1.75 6.22
CA LEU A 176 -7.45 2.88 6.82
C LEU A 176 -8.13 2.53 8.15
N THR A 177 -7.51 1.67 8.97
CA THR A 177 -8.01 1.36 10.31
C THR A 177 -7.34 2.21 11.38
N TYR A 178 -8.06 2.44 12.48
CA TYR A 178 -7.52 3.22 13.60
C TYR A 178 -6.24 2.57 14.15
N LYS A 179 -5.17 3.36 14.23
CA LYS A 179 -3.87 2.96 14.79
C LYS A 179 -3.87 3.00 16.32
N SER A 180 -4.80 2.27 16.94
CA SER A 180 -4.88 2.20 18.40
C SER A 180 -5.29 0.82 18.88
N ALA A 181 -4.52 0.27 19.81
CA ALA A 181 -4.88 -0.95 20.54
C ALA A 181 -6.14 -0.76 21.41
N SER A 182 -6.49 0.49 21.77
CA SER A 182 -7.70 0.78 22.55
C SER A 182 -8.99 0.83 21.70
N SER A 183 -8.85 0.72 20.38
CA SER A 183 -9.95 0.69 19.42
C SER A 183 -10.92 -0.46 19.72
N ASN A 184 -12.21 -0.25 19.45
CA ASN A 184 -13.22 -1.31 19.58
C ASN A 184 -12.92 -2.50 18.65
N PHE A 185 -12.35 -2.22 17.47
CA PHE A 185 -11.92 -3.22 16.51
C PHE A 185 -10.44 -3.00 16.16
N PRO A 186 -9.50 -3.52 16.99
CA PRO A 186 -8.08 -3.19 16.92
C PRO A 186 -7.33 -3.91 15.79
N CYS A 187 -7.90 -4.98 15.24
CA CYS A 187 -7.28 -5.73 14.15
C CYS A 187 -7.52 -5.04 12.80
N TYR A 188 -6.46 -4.89 12.00
CA TYR A 188 -6.57 -4.36 10.63
C TYR A 188 -7.10 -5.38 9.62
N PHE A 189 -7.15 -6.66 10.00
CA PHE A 189 -7.54 -7.78 9.13
C PHE A 189 -8.99 -8.25 9.36
N CYS A 190 -9.50 -8.18 10.59
CA CYS A 190 -10.84 -8.67 10.94
C CYS A 190 -11.62 -7.70 11.84
N LEU A 191 -12.93 -7.94 11.92
CA LEU A 191 -13.88 -7.21 12.76
C LEU A 191 -14.15 -7.95 14.07
N VAL A 192 -13.10 -8.42 14.74
CA VAL A 192 -13.21 -8.94 16.11
C VAL A 192 -13.15 -7.78 17.09
N GLN A 193 -14.13 -7.74 18.00
CA GLN A 193 -14.16 -6.73 19.05
C GLN A 193 -13.04 -6.96 20.06
N LYS A 194 -12.47 -5.88 20.62
CA LYS A 194 -11.39 -5.95 21.61
C LYS A 194 -11.73 -6.82 22.83
N ASN A 195 -13.02 -6.87 23.22
CA ASN A 195 -13.47 -7.65 24.37
C ASN A 195 -13.62 -9.14 24.06
N ASN A 196 -13.61 -9.54 22.78
CA ASN A 196 -13.88 -10.91 22.33
C ASN A 196 -12.64 -11.57 21.73
N LEU A 197 -11.44 -11.01 21.89
CA LEU A 197 -10.21 -11.49 21.25
C LEU A 197 -9.84 -12.93 21.66
N ILE A 198 -10.27 -13.40 22.83
CA ILE A 198 -10.00 -14.76 23.35
C ILE A 198 -11.06 -15.76 22.90
N ASP A 199 -12.34 -15.36 22.94
CA ASP A 199 -13.49 -16.26 22.83
C ASP A 199 -14.06 -16.38 21.40
N THR A 200 -13.34 -15.86 20.39
CA THR A 200 -13.84 -15.85 19.01
C THR A 200 -13.54 -17.17 18.29
N MET A 201 -14.60 -17.86 17.84
CA MET A 201 -14.49 -19.02 16.95
C MET A 201 -14.15 -18.58 15.51
N GLN A 202 -13.30 -19.36 14.82
CA GLN A 202 -12.73 -18.97 13.53
C GLN A 202 -13.78 -18.81 12.41
N ASP A 203 -14.89 -19.55 12.48
CA ASP A 203 -16.02 -19.50 11.54
C ASP A 203 -16.91 -18.26 11.72
N GLN A 204 -16.82 -17.57 12.86
CA GLN A 204 -17.57 -16.35 13.17
C GLN A 204 -16.80 -15.06 12.81
N ILE A 205 -15.56 -15.18 12.34
CA ILE A 205 -14.70 -14.03 12.06
C ILE A 205 -15.13 -13.35 10.76
N ILE A 206 -15.65 -12.13 10.89
CA ILE A 206 -15.90 -11.25 9.75
C ILE A 206 -14.59 -10.57 9.35
N LEU A 207 -14.17 -10.75 8.10
CA LEU A 207 -12.95 -10.15 7.56
C LEU A 207 -13.18 -8.70 7.08
N ARG A 208 -12.13 -7.87 7.21
CA ARG A 208 -12.07 -6.53 6.62
C ARG A 208 -11.67 -6.60 5.14
N ASN A 209 -12.51 -7.22 4.32
CA ASN A 209 -12.32 -7.26 2.87
C ASN A 209 -12.90 -6.01 2.18
N ARG A 210 -12.62 -5.84 0.88
CA ARG A 210 -13.10 -4.70 0.07
C ARG A 210 -14.61 -4.50 0.21
N GLU A 211 -15.40 -5.55 0.01
CA GLU A 211 -16.87 -5.49 0.02
C GLU A 211 -17.44 -5.03 1.37
N ASN A 212 -16.99 -5.65 2.47
CA ASN A 212 -17.43 -5.31 3.81
C ASN A 212 -17.04 -3.87 4.18
N MET A 213 -15.79 -3.49 3.91
CA MET A 213 -15.31 -2.16 4.28
C MET A 213 -15.95 -1.05 3.45
N MET A 214 -16.17 -1.26 2.15
CA MET A 214 -16.93 -0.33 1.30
C MET A 214 -18.36 -0.16 1.78
N LYS A 215 -19.03 -1.23 2.25
CA LYS A 215 -20.39 -1.14 2.80
C LYS A 215 -20.46 -0.20 4.01
N TYR A 216 -19.53 -0.33 4.96
CA TYR A 216 -19.49 0.57 6.13
C TYR A 216 -19.16 2.01 5.74
N PHE A 217 -18.24 2.20 4.80
CA PHE A 217 -17.86 3.51 4.29
C PHE A 217 -19.02 4.22 3.59
N ASN A 218 -19.67 3.57 2.62
CA ASN A 218 -20.78 4.14 1.85
C ASN A 218 -22.01 4.48 2.72
N ASN A 219 -22.22 3.74 3.81
CA ASN A 219 -23.29 3.98 4.77
C ASN A 219 -22.93 5.03 5.84
N ASN A 220 -21.75 5.66 5.78
CA ASN A 220 -21.24 6.58 6.81
C ASN A 220 -21.17 5.96 8.23
N THR A 221 -20.93 4.64 8.30
CA THR A 221 -20.85 3.86 9.55
C THR A 221 -19.43 3.37 9.84
N ASN A 222 -18.43 3.94 9.17
CA ASN A 222 -17.02 3.60 9.30
C ASN A 222 -16.50 3.66 10.75
N HIS A 223 -16.97 4.61 11.55
CA HIS A 223 -16.58 4.74 12.96
C HIS A 223 -16.99 3.52 13.81
N LEU A 224 -18.09 2.84 13.46
CA LEU A 224 -18.54 1.63 14.17
C LEU A 224 -17.53 0.49 14.04
N VAL A 225 -16.78 0.45 12.94
CA VAL A 225 -15.77 -0.57 12.65
C VAL A 225 -14.35 -0.01 12.71
N SER A 226 -14.15 1.14 13.35
CA SER A 226 -12.82 1.74 13.53
C SER A 226 -12.07 1.97 12.21
N LEU A 227 -12.81 2.40 11.19
CA LEU A 227 -12.33 2.77 9.87
C LEU A 227 -12.30 4.29 9.73
N GLU A 228 -11.21 4.81 9.19
CA GLU A 228 -11.03 6.23 8.90
C GLU A 228 -11.99 6.70 7.78
N PRO A 229 -12.55 7.92 7.86
CA PRO A 229 -13.49 8.46 6.88
C PRO A 229 -12.75 8.98 5.63
N VAL A 230 -11.94 8.12 5.01
CA VAL A 230 -11.17 8.38 3.79
C VAL A 230 -11.42 7.23 2.81
N GLU A 231 -11.53 7.54 1.52
CA GLU A 231 -11.66 6.50 0.50
C GLU A 231 -10.34 5.72 0.37
N ASN A 232 -10.42 4.40 0.43
CA ASN A 232 -9.25 3.55 0.28
C ASN A 232 -8.91 3.37 -1.21
N TYR A 233 -7.71 3.78 -1.63
CA TYR A 233 -7.26 3.65 -3.01
C TYR A 233 -7.31 2.19 -3.52
N PHE A 234 -7.02 1.21 -2.65
CA PHE A 234 -7.00 -0.21 -3.02
C PHE A 234 -8.40 -0.77 -3.33
N TRP A 235 -9.47 -0.04 -3.03
CA TRP A 235 -10.81 -0.43 -3.46
C TRP A 235 -11.08 -0.14 -4.93
N ASN A 236 -10.21 0.60 -5.62
CA ASN A 236 -10.40 0.99 -7.01
C ASN A 236 -9.42 0.29 -7.96
N ILE A 237 -8.44 -0.45 -7.44
CA ILE A 237 -7.49 -1.20 -8.26
C ILE A 237 -8.01 -2.62 -8.58
N PRO A 238 -7.65 -3.17 -9.75
CA PRO A 238 -8.12 -4.46 -10.22
C PRO A 238 -7.42 -5.67 -9.56
#